data_AF-A0A3D4PRR4-F1
#
_entry.id   AF-A0A3D4PRR4-F1
#
_cell.length_a   1.000
_cell.length_b   1.000
_cell.length_c   1.000
_cell.angle_alpha   90.00
_cell.angle_beta   90.00
_cell.angle_gamma   90.00
#
_symmetry.space_group_name_H-M   'P 1'
#
loop_
_entity.id
_entity.type
_entity.pdbx_description
1 polymer ?
#
loop_
_entity_poly.entity_id
_entity_poly.type
_entity_poly.pdbx_seq_one_letter_code
_entity_poly.pdbx_strand_id
1 'polypeptide(L)' 'RAATVLGGGGGGRDDVAQGGGTDASALDAALAAIAEELRGA' A
#
# COMPACT_ATOMS: atom_id res chain seq x y z
N ARG A 1 -3.28 -3.09 3.65
CA ARG A 1 -2.59 -1.77 3.66
C ARG A 1 -1.15 -1.83 3.19
N ALA A 2 -0.92 -1.41 1.94
CA ALA A 2 0.34 -1.52 1.20
C ALA A 2 1.55 -0.78 1.81
N ALA A 3 1.36 0.43 2.35
CA ALA A 3 2.47 1.23 2.85
C ALA A 3 3.23 0.56 4.02
N THR A 4 2.52 -0.17 4.89
CA THR A 4 3.14 -0.94 5.97
C THR A 4 3.97 -2.10 5.44
N VAL A 5 3.55 -2.73 4.33
CA VAL A 5 4.32 -3.78 3.66
C VAL A 5 5.65 -3.23 3.14
N LEU A 6 5.65 -1.99 2.64
CA LEU A 6 6.88 -1.29 2.24
C LEU A 6 7.75 -0.82 3.43
N GLY A 7 7.34 -1.08 4.68
CA GLY A 7 8.03 -0.60 5.88
C GLY A 7 7.81 0.88 6.16
N GLY A 8 6.75 1.49 5.65
CA GLY A 8 6.45 2.90 5.84
C GLY A 8 4.98 3.21 6.13
N GLY A 9 4.55 4.40 5.69
CA GLY A 9 3.26 4.97 6.02
C GLY A 9 2.60 5.65 4.82
N GLY A 10 1.38 6.11 5.02
CA GLY A 10 0.61 6.81 3.99
C GLY A 10 -0.40 7.76 4.59
N GLY A 11 -0.93 8.64 3.75
CA GLY A 11 -1.92 9.64 4.11
C GLY A 11 -2.55 10.27 2.87
N GLY A 12 -3.69 10.93 3.07
CA GLY A 12 -4.46 11.54 1.98
C GLY A 12 -5.91 11.77 2.36
N ARG A 13 -6.72 12.02 1.35
CA ARG A 13 -8.17 12.13 1.41
C ARG A 13 -8.81 10.82 0.93
N ASP A 14 -10.13 10.74 1.03
CA ASP A 14 -10.88 9.56 0.60
C ASP A 14 -10.79 9.31 -0.91
N ASP A 15 -10.62 10.37 -1.71
CA ASP A 15 -10.50 10.30 -3.17
C ASP A 15 -9.07 10.09 -3.65
N VAL A 16 -8.09 10.64 -2.93
CA VAL A 16 -6.66 10.52 -3.28
C VAL A 16 -5.82 10.34 -2.03
N ALA A 17 -5.03 9.27 -2.00
CA ALA A 17 -4.03 9.02 -0.98
C ALA A 17 -2.69 8.57 -1.55
N GLN A 18 -1.62 8.83 -0.79
CA GLN A 18 -0.27 8.40 -1.07
C GLN A 18 0.20 7.44 0.03
N GLY A 19 0.98 6.42 -0.33
CA GLY A 19 1.71 5.57 0.60
C GLY A 19 3.11 5.26 0.07
N GLY A 20 4.03 4.94 0.97
CA GLY A 20 5.41 4.57 0.62
C GLY A 20 6.16 3.97 1.81
N GLY A 21 7.40 3.54 1.57
CA GLY A 21 8.28 2.98 2.59
C GLY A 21 9.70 2.75 2.08
N THR A 22 10.59 2.28 2.96
CA THR A 22 12.02 2.15 2.67
C THR A 22 12.40 0.82 2.01
N ASP A 23 11.53 -0.19 2.06
CA ASP A 23 11.80 -1.49 1.43
C ASP A 23 11.24 -1.55 0.01
N ALA A 24 12.07 -1.15 -0.96
CA ALA A 24 11.71 -1.20 -2.36
C ALA A 24 11.53 -2.64 -2.88
N SER A 25 12.13 -3.63 -2.23
CA SER A 25 12.01 -5.04 -2.66
C SER A 25 10.63 -5.63 -2.37
N ALA A 26 9.86 -5.01 -1.47
CA ALA A 26 8.51 -5.42 -1.09
C ALA A 26 7.41 -4.89 -2.03
N LEU A 27 7.75 -4.22 -3.14
CA LEU A 27 6.78 -3.57 -4.03
C LEU A 27 5.73 -4.53 -4.59
N ASP A 28 6.14 -5.71 -5.04
CA ASP A 28 5.21 -6.71 -5.61
C ASP A 28 4.21 -7.19 -4.55
N ALA A 29 4.68 -7.45 -3.33
CA ALA A 29 3.81 -7.84 -2.20
C ALA A 29 2.85 -6.72 -1.81
N ALA A 30 3.32 -5.46 -1.83
CA ALA A 30 2.49 -4.30 -1.53
C ALA A 30 1.37 -4.10 -2.56
N LEU A 31 1.66 -4.28 -3.85
CA LEU A 31 0.65 -4.22 -4.92
C LEU A 31 -0.36 -5.38 -4.83
N ALA A 32 0.11 -6.60 -4.55
CA ALA A 32 -0.77 -7.74 -4.33
C ALA A 32 -1.75 -7.50 -3.17
N ALA A 33 -1.28 -6.91 -2.07
CA ALA A 33 -2.12 -6.58 -0.93
C ALA A 33 -3.24 -5.56 -1.27
N ILE A 34 -2.97 -4.58 -2.15
CA ILE A 34 -4.00 -3.64 -2.64
C ILE A 34 -5.06 -4.40 -3.43
N ALA A 35 -4.63 -5.28 -4.33
CA ALA A 35 -5.54 -6.03 -5.17
C ALA A 35 -6.45 -6.96 -4.35
N GLU A 36 -5.93 -7.59 -3.29
CA GLU A 36 -6.76 -8.37 -2.35
C GLU A 36 -7.74 -7.50 -1.56
N GLU A 37 -7.30 -6.33 -1.08
CA GLU A 37 -8.15 -5.38 -0.34
C GLU A 37 -9.33 -4.89 -1.21
N LEU A 38 -9.09 -4.65 -2.51
CA LEU A 38 -10.13 -4.28 -3.48
C LEU A 38 -11.07 -5.43 -3.85
N ARG A 39 -10.61 -6.68 -3.77
CA ARG A 39 -11.46 -7.87 -4.05
C ARG A 39 -12.42 -8.19 -2.91
N GLY A 40 -12.05 -7.85 -1.68
CA GLY A 40 -12.87 -8.08 -0.48
C GLY A 40 -13.79 -6.92 -0.09
N ALA A 41 -13.78 -5.82 -0.86
CA ALA A 41 -14.61 -4.63 -0.67
C ALA A 41 -15.88 -4.66 -1.51
#